data_AF-A0A845DMS2-F1
#
_entry.id   AF-A0A845DMS2-F1
#
_cell.length_a   1.000
_cell.length_b   1.000
_cell.length_c   1.000
_cell.angle_alpha   90.00
_cell.angle_beta   90.00
_cell.angle_gamma   90.00
#
_symmetry.space_group_name_H-M   'P 1'
#
loop_
_entity.id
_entity.type
_entity.pdbx_description
1 polymer ?
#
loop_
_entity_poly.entity_id
_entity_poly.type
_entity_poly.pdbx_seq_one_letter_code
_entity_poly.pdbx_strand_id
1 'polypeptide(L)'
;MVIVFVVLTVFILIALNGLFVAAEIGTVGARRARIAQEAATGSRPAKLLMPILESPDNLDDYIAACQLGITLSSLMLGYYGKAVITPLVEPLLTGSGFVAQAAAVSIAATGVLVVLTVIQVALIELAP
;
A
#
# COMPACT_ATOMS: atom_id res chain seq x y z
N MET A 1 -23.37 -9.06 -1.11
CA MET A 1 -23.13 -7.61 -1.31
C MET A 1 -22.00 -7.09 -0.42
N VAL A 2 -22.00 -7.36 0.89
CA VAL A 2 -20.95 -6.93 1.83
C VAL A 2 -19.54 -7.40 1.44
N ILE A 3 -19.36 -8.69 1.13
CA ILE A 3 -18.04 -9.25 0.76
C ILE A 3 -17.42 -8.55 -0.46
N VAL A 4 -18.24 -8.21 -1.47
CA VAL A 4 -17.76 -7.52 -2.68
C VAL A 4 -17.22 -6.14 -2.32
N PHE A 5 -17.89 -5.43 -1.41
CA PHE A 5 -17.40 -4.14 -0.92
C PHE A 5 -16.08 -4.27 -0.16
N VAL A 6 -15.95 -5.30 0.70
CA VAL A 6 -14.70 -5.59 1.42
C VAL A 6 -13.54 -5.83 0.47
N VAL A 7 -13.73 -6.71 -0.51
CA VAL A 7 -12.69 -7.03 -1.49
C VAL A 7 -12.32 -5.80 -2.32
N LEU A 8 -13.30 -5.01 -2.75
CA LEU A 8 -13.04 -3.80 -3.53
C LEU A 8 -12.27 -2.75 -2.71
N THR A 9 -12.62 -2.53 -1.44
CA THR A 9 -11.91 -1.59 -0.56
C THR A 9 -10.47 -2.05 -0.32
N VAL A 10 -10.27 -3.34 -0.01
CA VAL A 10 -8.92 -3.91 0.18
C VAL A 10 -8.09 -3.75 -1.11
N PHE A 11 -8.67 -4.06 -2.26
CA PHE A 11 -8.00 -3.92 -3.56
C PHE A 11 -7.58 -2.47 -3.83
N ILE A 12 -8.48 -1.49 -3.60
CA ILE A 12 -8.17 -0.07 -3.78
C ILE A 12 -7.04 0.37 -2.84
N LEU A 13 -7.07 -0.03 -1.57
CA LEU A 13 -6.03 0.32 -0.59
C LEU A 13 -4.67 -0.26 -0.95
N ILE A 14 -4.62 -1.53 -1.39
CA ILE A 14 -3.40 -2.18 -1.88
C ILE A 14 -2.91 -1.47 -3.15
N ALA A 15 -3.79 -1.15 -4.09
CA ALA A 15 -3.42 -0.46 -5.33
C ALA A 15 -2.89 0.96 -5.07
N LEU A 16 -3.49 1.70 -4.13
CA LEU A 16 -3.00 3.01 -3.71
C LEU A 16 -1.61 2.92 -3.09
N ASN A 17 -1.40 1.95 -2.21
CA ASN A 17 -0.08 1.72 -1.64
C ASN A 17 0.96 1.38 -2.73
N GLY A 18 0.60 0.50 -3.67
CA GLY A 18 1.45 0.12 -4.78
C GLY A 18 1.79 1.28 -5.71
N LEU A 19 0.85 2.20 -5.92
CA LEU A 19 1.11 3.43 -6.67
C LEU A 19 2.18 4.30 -6.00
N PHE A 20 2.13 4.46 -4.67
CA PHE A 20 3.14 5.23 -3.95
C PHE A 20 4.52 4.56 -3.95
N VAL A 21 4.59 3.23 -3.77
CA VAL A 21 5.85 2.48 -3.85
C VAL A 21 6.45 2.57 -5.25
N ALA A 22 5.63 2.40 -6.31
CA ALA A 22 6.09 2.54 -7.68
C ALA A 22 6.58 3.97 -7.98
N ALA A 23 5.92 4.98 -7.42
CA ALA A 23 6.33 6.37 -7.55
C ALA A 23 7.67 6.64 -6.84
N GLU A 24 7.87 6.14 -5.62
CA GLU A 24 9.11 6.29 -4.85
C GLU A 24 10.28 5.61 -5.58
N ILE A 25 10.17 4.31 -5.85
CA ILE A 25 11.23 3.52 -6.50
C ILE A 25 11.50 4.06 -7.92
N GLY A 26 10.45 4.37 -8.67
CA GLY A 26 10.56 4.92 -10.02
C GLY A 26 11.29 6.26 -10.06
N THR A 27 11.09 7.11 -9.06
CA THR A 27 11.74 8.42 -8.98
C THR A 27 13.18 8.31 -8.49
N VAL A 28 13.45 7.47 -7.49
CA VAL A 28 14.81 7.21 -6.97
C VAL A 28 15.68 6.52 -8.03
N GLY A 29 15.11 5.59 -8.81
CA GLY A 29 15.81 4.88 -9.88
C GLY A 29 15.90 5.64 -11.21
N ALA A 30 15.23 6.79 -11.35
CA ALA A 30 15.18 7.53 -12.60
C ALA A 30 16.53 8.19 -12.92
N ARG A 31 17.04 7.95 -14.14
CA ARG A 31 18.20 8.67 -14.66
C ARG A 31 17.75 10.03 -15.18
N ARG A 32 18.17 11.10 -14.52
CA ARG A 32 17.85 12.50 -14.89
C ARG A 32 18.05 12.78 -16.37
N ALA A 33 19.18 12.34 -16.95
CA ALA A 33 19.48 12.53 -18.38
C ALA A 33 18.43 11.90 -19.32
N ARG A 34 17.89 10.72 -18.97
CA ARG A 34 16.86 10.04 -19.76
C ARG A 34 15.50 10.74 -19.65
N ILE A 35 15.12 11.16 -18.44
CA ILE A 35 13.89 11.93 -18.22
C ILE A 35 13.97 13.28 -18.95
N ALA A 36 15.13 13.94 -18.92
CA ALA A 36 15.34 15.18 -19.65
C ALA A 36 15.18 15.01 -21.18
N GLN A 37 15.72 13.91 -21.72
CA GLN A 37 15.55 13.56 -23.12
C GLN A 37 14.08 13.29 -23.47
N GLU A 38 13.36 12.53 -22.64
CA GLU A 38 11.93 12.24 -22.85
C GLU A 38 11.05 13.49 -22.75
N ALA A 39 11.39 14.41 -21.85
CA ALA A 39 10.71 15.70 -21.75
C ALA A 39 10.97 16.57 -23.00
N ALA A 40 12.17 16.52 -23.55
CA ALA A 40 12.53 17.21 -24.80
C ALA A 40 11.79 16.63 -26.02
N THR A 41 11.51 15.32 -26.04
CA THR A 41 10.70 14.67 -27.09
C THR A 41 9.19 14.86 -26.92
N GLY A 42 8.76 15.60 -25.90
CA GLY A 42 7.36 16.02 -25.71
C GLY A 42 6.57 15.23 -24.69
N SER A 43 7.19 14.32 -23.94
CA SER A 43 6.53 13.55 -22.89
C SER A 43 6.05 14.47 -21.76
N ARG A 44 4.72 14.59 -21.61
CA ARG A 44 4.08 15.34 -20.52
C ARG A 44 4.51 14.88 -19.12
N PRO A 45 4.51 13.56 -18.79
CA PRO A 45 4.95 13.14 -17.46
C PRO A 45 6.43 13.45 -17.20
N ALA A 46 7.30 13.32 -18.21
CA ALA A 46 8.71 13.66 -18.06
C ALA A 46 8.93 15.15 -17.79
N LYS A 47 8.14 16.04 -18.42
CA LYS A 47 8.18 17.49 -18.15
C LYS A 47 7.74 17.85 -16.74
N LEU A 48 6.78 17.12 -16.17
CA LEU A 48 6.32 17.33 -14.80
C LEU A 48 7.33 16.80 -13.77
N LEU A 49 8.02 15.71 -14.09
CA LEU A 49 8.99 15.08 -13.21
C LEU A 49 10.36 15.79 -13.19
N MET A 50 10.75 16.43 -14.30
CA MET A 50 12.03 17.14 -14.43
C MET A 50 12.31 18.16 -13.30
N PRO A 51 11.41 19.12 -12.98
CA PRO A 51 11.68 20.09 -11.91
C PRO A 51 11.77 19.46 -10.51
N ILE A 52 11.15 18.29 -10.31
CA ILE A 52 11.27 17.52 -9.07
C ILE A 52 12.66 16.88 -8.99
N LEU A 53 13.16 16.34 -10.10
CA LEU A 53 14.48 15.70 -10.18
C LEU A 53 15.65 16.67 -10.23
N GLU A 54 15.45 17.94 -10.61
CA GLU A 54 16.52 18.93 -10.72
C GLU A 54 17.05 19.38 -9.35
N SER A 55 16.17 19.58 -8.38
CA SER A 55 16.52 19.97 -7.01
C SER A 55 16.52 18.75 -6.08
N PRO A 56 17.61 18.48 -5.34
CA PRO A 56 17.62 17.46 -4.29
C PRO A 56 16.51 17.65 -3.25
N ASP A 57 16.25 18.90 -2.85
CA ASP A 57 15.23 19.21 -1.84
C ASP A 57 13.81 18.84 -2.33
N ASN A 58 13.50 19.10 -3.61
CA ASN A 58 12.20 18.74 -4.18
C ASN A 58 12.03 17.22 -4.31
N LEU A 59 13.13 16.52 -4.60
CA LEU A 59 13.14 15.07 -4.65
C LEU A 59 12.91 14.47 -3.26
N ASP A 60 13.57 15.00 -2.25
CA ASP A 60 13.40 14.57 -0.86
C ASP A 60 11.97 14.83 -0.38
N ASP A 61 11.40 16.00 -0.66
CA ASP A 61 9.99 16.33 -0.37
C ASP A 61 9.02 15.37 -1.08
N TYR A 62 9.30 15.03 -2.34
CA TYR A 62 8.48 14.09 -3.10
C TYR A 62 8.54 12.67 -2.53
N ILE A 63 9.73 12.21 -2.15
CA ILE A 63 9.92 10.90 -1.49
C ILE A 63 9.20 10.89 -0.14
N ALA A 64 9.35 11.95 0.66
CA ALA A 64 8.65 12.08 1.95
C ALA A 64 7.13 12.02 1.79
N ALA A 65 6.58 12.68 0.77
CA ALA A 65 5.15 12.59 0.44
C ALA A 65 4.72 11.16 0.06
N CYS A 66 5.54 10.43 -0.71
CA CYS A 66 5.29 9.03 -1.02
C CYS A 66 5.29 8.16 0.25
N GLN A 67 6.27 8.33 1.13
CA GLN A 67 6.36 7.56 2.38
C GLN A 67 5.20 7.83 3.34
N LEU A 68 4.73 9.08 3.42
CA LEU A 68 3.51 9.43 4.13
C LEU A 68 2.29 8.74 3.51
N GLY A 69 2.19 8.72 2.18
CA GLY A 69 1.15 8.01 1.44
C GLY A 69 1.15 6.51 1.73
N ILE A 70 2.32 5.86 1.69
CA ILE A 70 2.53 4.44 2.03
C ILE A 70 2.07 4.17 3.47
N THR A 71 2.51 5.00 4.41
CA THR A 71 2.15 4.85 5.83
C THR A 71 0.65 4.97 6.05
N LEU A 72 0.02 6.01 5.49
CA LEU A 72 -1.41 6.24 5.63
C LEU A 72 -2.23 5.10 5.01
N SER A 73 -1.87 4.64 3.82
CA SER A 73 -2.57 3.54 3.14
C SER A 73 -2.43 2.21 3.90
N SER A 74 -1.24 1.90 4.43
CA SER A 74 -1.02 0.72 5.27
C SER A 74 -1.81 0.77 6.59
N LEU A 75 -1.86 1.93 7.26
CA LEU A 75 -2.66 2.10 8.47
C LEU A 75 -4.14 1.95 8.21
N MET A 76 -4.64 2.54 7.11
CA MET A 76 -6.04 2.40 6.69
C MET A 76 -6.38 0.93 6.41
N LEU A 77 -5.52 0.20 5.71
CA LEU A 77 -5.73 -1.22 5.43
C LEU A 77 -5.73 -2.06 6.71
N GLY A 78 -4.80 -1.82 7.63
CA GLY A 78 -4.74 -2.51 8.91
C GLY A 78 -5.97 -2.24 9.78
N TYR A 79 -6.39 -0.97 9.89
CA TYR A 79 -7.61 -0.59 10.61
C TYR A 79 -8.85 -1.21 9.97
N TYR A 80 -8.96 -1.17 8.64
CA TYR A 80 -10.07 -1.77 7.89
C TYR A 80 -10.12 -3.29 8.07
N GLY A 81 -8.98 -3.96 7.99
CA GLY A 81 -8.85 -5.40 8.25
C GLY A 81 -9.34 -5.77 9.63
N LYS A 82 -8.95 -5.01 10.66
CA LYS A 82 -9.41 -5.22 12.03
C LYS A 82 -10.92 -4.96 12.20
N ALA A 83 -11.44 -3.89 11.63
CA ALA A 83 -12.84 -3.48 11.83
C ALA A 83 -13.83 -4.34 11.04
N VAL A 84 -13.44 -4.82 9.85
CA VAL A 84 -14.37 -5.43 8.88
C VAL A 84 -14.05 -6.89 8.61
N ILE A 85 -12.78 -7.29 8.58
CA ILE A 85 -12.39 -8.67 8.25
C ILE A 85 -12.32 -9.54 9.52
N THR A 86 -11.80 -9.02 10.64
CA THR A 86 -11.72 -9.79 11.90
C THR A 86 -13.08 -10.36 12.36
N PRO A 87 -14.21 -9.61 12.35
CA PRO A 87 -15.51 -10.17 12.73
C PRO A 87 -16.03 -11.27 11.79
N LEU A 88 -15.52 -11.34 10.56
CA LEU A 88 -15.84 -12.42 9.61
C LEU A 88 -15.04 -13.69 9.89
N VAL A 89 -13.84 -13.55 10.47
CA VAL A 89 -12.90 -14.65 10.75
C VAL A 89 -13.06 -15.19 12.17
N GLU A 90 -13.38 -14.34 13.15
CA GLU A 90 -13.56 -14.71 14.56
C GLU A 90 -14.52 -15.91 14.76
N PRO A 91 -15.69 -16.00 14.10
CA PRO A 91 -16.63 -17.11 14.31
C PRO A 91 -16.07 -18.48 13.93
N LEU A 92 -15.12 -18.51 12.99
CA LEU A 92 -14.43 -19.74 12.58
C LEU A 92 -13.51 -20.28 13.69
N LEU A 93 -12.97 -19.39 14.52
CA LEU A 93 -12.10 -19.75 15.64
C LEU A 93 -12.91 -20.12 16.89
N THR A 94 -13.96 -19.36 17.22
CA THR A 94 -14.82 -19.64 18.37
C THR A 94 -15.70 -20.86 18.17
N GLY A 95 -16.05 -21.22 16.93
CA GLY A 95 -16.81 -22.42 16.60
C GLY A 95 -16.13 -23.75 16.99
N SER A 96 -14.81 -23.73 17.22
CA SER A 96 -14.04 -24.90 17.67
C SER A 96 -14.17 -25.18 19.18
N GLY A 97 -14.70 -24.23 19.97
CA GLY A 97 -14.82 -24.33 21.43
C GLY A 97 -13.48 -24.35 22.20
N PHE A 98 -12.35 -24.31 21.49
CA PHE A 98 -11.02 -24.52 22.05
C PHE A 98 -10.36 -23.22 22.56
N VAL A 99 -10.90 -22.06 22.17
CA VAL A 99 -10.28 -20.75 22.38
C VAL A 99 -11.27 -19.78 23.04
N ALA A 100 -10.85 -19.15 24.14
CA ALA A 100 -11.62 -18.10 24.79
C ALA A 100 -11.88 -16.93 23.82
N GLN A 101 -13.07 -16.32 23.86
CA GLN A 101 -13.50 -15.27 22.92
C GLN A 101 -12.46 -14.15 22.74
N ALA A 102 -11.89 -13.64 23.85
CA ALA A 102 -10.88 -12.59 23.81
C ALA A 102 -9.58 -13.01 23.09
N ALA A 103 -9.19 -14.28 23.23
CA ALA A 103 -8.04 -14.84 22.52
C ALA A 103 -8.37 -15.04 21.03
N ALA A 104 -9.58 -15.46 20.69
CA ALA A 104 -10.02 -15.65 19.30
C ALA A 104 -10.00 -14.33 18.50
N VAL A 105 -10.49 -13.22 19.09
CA VAL A 105 -10.43 -11.88 18.47
C VAL A 105 -8.98 -11.47 18.20
N SER A 106 -8.10 -11.66 19.19
CA SER A 106 -6.69 -11.25 19.09
C SER A 106 -5.94 -12.07 18.03
N ILE A 107 -6.19 -13.38 17.98
CA ILE A 107 -5.62 -14.29 16.98
C ILE A 107 -6.14 -13.94 15.59
N ALA A 108 -7.45 -13.72 15.42
CA ALA A 108 -8.04 -13.33 14.15
C ALA A 108 -7.49 -11.98 13.66
N ALA A 109 -7.43 -10.96 14.52
CA ALA A 109 -6.88 -9.65 14.16
C ALA A 109 -5.42 -9.75 13.74
N THR A 110 -4.60 -10.50 14.49
CA THR A 110 -3.18 -10.71 14.17
C THR A 110 -3.02 -11.47 12.86
N GLY A 111 -3.78 -12.56 12.66
CA GLY A 111 -3.74 -13.34 11.43
C GLY A 111 -4.16 -12.54 10.21
N VAL A 112 -5.23 -11.76 10.31
CA VAL A 112 -5.68 -10.84 9.25
C VAL A 112 -4.59 -9.82 8.93
N LEU A 113 -4.00 -9.19 9.94
CA LEU A 113 -2.93 -8.21 9.73
C LEU A 113 -1.71 -8.86 9.03
N VAL A 114 -1.26 -10.02 9.50
CA VAL A 114 -0.13 -10.74 8.90
C VAL A 114 -0.42 -11.10 7.45
N VAL A 115 -1.60 -11.67 7.15
CA VAL A 115 -1.98 -12.05 5.80
C VAL A 115 -2.07 -10.84 4.88
N LEU A 116 -2.72 -9.75 5.32
CA LEU A 116 -2.81 -8.52 4.53
C LEU A 116 -1.43 -7.91 4.27
N THR A 117 -0.56 -7.85 5.29
CA THR A 117 0.81 -7.36 5.14
C THR A 117 1.61 -8.22 4.16
N VAL A 118 1.54 -9.55 4.26
CA VAL A 118 2.23 -10.46 3.35
C VAL A 118 1.73 -10.28 1.91
N ILE A 119 0.41 -10.20 1.70
CA ILE A 119 -0.17 -9.96 0.39
C ILE A 119 0.31 -8.61 -0.17
N GLN A 120 0.28 -7.57 0.65
CA GLN A 120 0.71 -6.23 0.26
C GLN A 120 2.17 -6.21 -0.16
N VAL A 121 3.08 -6.72 0.67
CA VAL A 121 4.52 -6.81 0.37
C VAL A 121 4.75 -7.68 -0.88
N ALA A 122 4.11 -8.84 -0.98
CA ALA A 122 4.32 -9.74 -2.11
C ALA A 122 3.80 -9.17 -3.44
N LEU A 123 2.66 -8.47 -3.42
CA LEU A 123 2.09 -7.87 -4.63
C LEU A 123 2.76 -6.57 -5.03
N ILE A 124 3.37 -5.85 -4.09
CA ILE A 124 3.85 -4.48 -4.34
C ILE A 124 5.37 -4.41 -4.38
N GLU A 125 6.07 -5.06 -3.45
CA GLU A 125 7.54 -4.97 -3.34
C GLU A 125 8.26 -6.07 -4.13
N LEU A 126 7.63 -7.23 -4.36
CA LEU A 126 8.21 -8.33 -5.16
C LEU A 126 7.76 -8.33 -6.63
N ALA A 127 6.75 -7.52 -6.96
CA ALA A 127 6.28 -7.31 -8.32
C ALA A 127 7.07 -6.32 -9.21
N PRO A 128 7.93 -5.40 -8.70
CA PRO A 128 8.77 -4.55 -9.54
C PRO A 128 9.95 -5.30 -10.19
#